data_AF-A0A2V6EDK3-F1
#
_entry.id   AF-A0A2V6EDK3-F1
#
_cell.length_a   1.000
_cell.length_b   1.000
_cell.length_c   1.000
_cell.angle_alpha   90.00
_cell.angle_beta   90.00
_cell.angle_gamma   90.00
#
_symmetry.space_group_name_H-M   'P 1'
#
loop_
_entity.id
_entity.type
_entity.pdbx_description
1 polymer ?
#
loop_
_entity_poly.entity_id
_entity_poly.type
_entity_poly.pdbx_seq_one_letter_code
_entity_poly.pdbx_strand_id
1 'polypeptide(L)'
;MLFVIHAHLIRDQMAEDLKKNAQLPYPREWLEHVYAALNREIAKSQTRYPRHYWSFDFDPEYLWFDPSSIVVQLRREFGSNVSTLCAFYRYYYWRTWQRRPLPALEKVARQLSIYYFPGCPAYVPMKIWPLMDVYERAVPSLEVGEYREIAQSFPPFSDFIRRTKSLAQNAPVSEQPRLIRVALTALAFSYSSSVLLALILSAVIFWRRTRWQRLRWLAGLVLFGCAYNAAGCLEVAIANSLDVHRYITVQMYATLLTQSLAL
;
A
#
# COMPACT_ATOMS: atom_id res chain seq x y z
N MET A 1 -3.67 -11.96 0.52
CA MET A 1 -3.47 -10.54 0.18
C MET A 1 -4.66 -9.88 -0.47
N LEU A 2 -4.96 -10.19 -1.73
CA LEU A 2 -6.02 -9.51 -2.47
C LEU A 2 -7.38 -9.56 -1.79
N PHE A 3 -7.73 -10.69 -1.16
CA PHE A 3 -8.96 -10.84 -0.39
C PHE A 3 -9.07 -9.82 0.75
N VAL A 4 -8.00 -9.65 1.51
CA VAL A 4 -8.01 -8.82 2.72
C VAL A 4 -7.99 -7.33 2.37
N ILE A 5 -7.20 -6.94 1.37
CA ILE A 5 -7.13 -5.56 0.88
C ILE A 5 -8.45 -5.10 0.25
N HIS A 6 -9.26 -6.03 -0.29
CA HIS A 6 -10.57 -5.75 -0.86
C HIS A 6 -11.72 -6.29 0.01
N ALA A 7 -11.45 -6.54 1.30
CA ALA A 7 -12.39 -7.22 2.20
C ALA A 7 -13.76 -6.53 2.26
N HIS A 8 -13.81 -5.20 2.29
CA HIS A 8 -15.08 -4.46 2.28
C HIS A 8 -15.88 -4.67 0.98
N LEU A 9 -15.22 -4.59 -0.19
CA LEU A 9 -15.87 -4.81 -1.48
C LEU A 9 -16.33 -6.26 -1.66
N ILE A 10 -15.53 -7.21 -1.16
CA ILE A 10 -15.85 -8.63 -1.19
C ILE A 10 -17.03 -8.92 -0.27
N ARG A 11 -17.05 -8.38 0.95
CA ARG A 11 -18.18 -8.46 1.87
C ARG A 11 -19.45 -7.95 1.19
N ASP A 12 -19.40 -6.78 0.56
CA ASP A 12 -20.58 -6.19 -0.07
C ASP A 12 -21.05 -7.00 -1.28
N GLN A 13 -20.12 -7.60 -2.03
CA GLN A 13 -20.45 -8.52 -3.11
C GLN A 13 -21.10 -9.81 -2.58
N MET A 14 -20.57 -10.39 -1.48
CA MET A 14 -21.17 -11.55 -0.82
C MET A 14 -22.58 -11.25 -0.33
N ALA A 15 -22.81 -10.09 0.28
CA ALA A 15 -24.14 -9.67 0.73
C ALA A 15 -25.14 -9.61 -0.44
N GLU A 16 -24.72 -9.06 -1.58
CA GLU A 16 -25.55 -8.98 -2.77
C GLU A 16 -25.82 -10.34 -3.40
N ASP A 17 -24.82 -11.21 -3.45
CA ASP A 17 -24.96 -12.58 -3.96
C ASP A 17 -25.94 -13.40 -3.12
N LEU A 18 -25.88 -13.26 -1.79
CA LEU A 18 -26.81 -13.88 -0.85
C LEU A 18 -28.23 -13.32 -1.02
N LYS A 19 -28.37 -12.01 -1.19
CA LYS A 19 -29.68 -11.35 -1.41
C LYS A 19 -30.32 -11.77 -2.74
N LYS A 20 -29.53 -11.94 -3.79
CA LYS A 20 -30.00 -12.29 -5.14
C LYS A 20 -30.13 -13.79 -5.39
N ASN A 21 -29.85 -14.62 -4.38
CA ASN A 21 -29.82 -16.09 -4.52
C ASN A 21 -28.95 -16.52 -5.72
N ALA A 22 -27.77 -15.93 -5.86
CA ALA A 22 -26.90 -16.20 -6.99
C ALA A 22 -26.46 -17.68 -7.00
N GLN A 23 -26.34 -18.27 -8.21
CA GLN A 23 -25.70 -19.57 -8.35
C GLN A 23 -24.19 -19.42 -8.14
N LEU A 24 -23.69 -20.08 -7.10
CA LEU A 24 -22.30 -20.01 -6.64
C LEU A 24 -21.74 -21.43 -6.47
N PRO A 25 -20.43 -21.62 -6.61
CA PRO A 25 -19.78 -22.92 -6.38
C PRO A 25 -19.66 -23.28 -4.89
N TYR A 26 -20.13 -22.41 -3.99
CA TYR A 26 -20.06 -22.59 -2.54
C TYR A 26 -21.47 -22.76 -1.94
N PRO A 27 -21.64 -23.62 -0.92
CA PRO A 27 -22.92 -23.76 -0.24
C PRO A 27 -23.37 -22.44 0.36
N ARG A 28 -24.67 -22.14 0.23
CA ARG A 28 -25.24 -20.87 0.71
C ARG A 28 -25.05 -20.68 2.22
N GLU A 29 -25.39 -21.69 3.01
CA GLU A 29 -25.30 -21.62 4.48
C GLU A 29 -23.87 -21.33 4.94
N TRP A 30 -22.90 -21.98 4.30
CA TRP A 30 -21.49 -21.73 4.54
C TRP A 30 -21.11 -20.30 4.15
N LEU A 31 -21.58 -19.81 3.01
CA LEU A 31 -21.30 -18.44 2.57
C LEU A 31 -21.92 -17.38 3.49
N GLU A 32 -23.11 -17.62 4.02
CA GLU A 32 -23.75 -16.77 5.04
C GLU A 32 -22.90 -16.71 6.31
N HIS A 33 -22.34 -17.84 6.73
CA HIS A 33 -21.40 -17.91 7.85
C HIS A 33 -20.14 -17.07 7.60
N VAL A 34 -19.50 -17.24 6.44
CA VAL A 34 -18.29 -16.48 6.06
C VAL A 34 -18.59 -14.98 5.95
N TYR A 35 -19.73 -14.61 5.37
CA TYR A 35 -20.15 -13.21 5.29
C TYR A 35 -20.31 -12.59 6.67
N ALA A 36 -21.00 -13.28 7.60
CA ALA A 36 -21.19 -12.81 8.96
C ALA A 36 -19.86 -12.72 9.72
N ALA A 37 -18.95 -13.68 9.54
CA ALA A 37 -17.61 -13.64 10.13
C ALA A 37 -16.79 -12.45 9.59
N LEU A 38 -16.73 -12.28 8.26
CA LEU A 38 -16.01 -11.18 7.62
C LEU A 38 -16.56 -9.82 8.06
N ASN A 39 -17.88 -9.64 8.11
CA ASN A 39 -18.48 -8.39 8.56
C ASN A 39 -18.14 -8.07 10.02
N ARG A 40 -18.16 -9.08 10.91
CA ARG A 40 -17.77 -8.92 12.32
C ARG A 40 -16.29 -8.56 12.46
N GLU A 41 -15.40 -9.22 11.74
CA GLU A 41 -13.96 -8.94 11.84
C GLU A 41 -13.61 -7.56 11.26
N ILE A 42 -14.27 -7.10 10.19
CA ILE A 42 -14.14 -5.72 9.70
C ILE A 42 -14.57 -4.73 10.78
N ALA A 43 -15.73 -4.94 11.41
CA ALA A 43 -16.23 -4.06 12.48
C ALA A 43 -15.30 -4.04 13.70
N LYS A 44 -14.73 -5.19 14.09
CA LYS A 44 -13.73 -5.25 15.17
C LYS A 44 -12.47 -4.45 14.83
N SER A 45 -11.98 -4.59 13.60
CA SER A 45 -10.78 -3.85 13.15
C SER A 45 -10.99 -2.34 13.19
N GLN A 46 -12.19 -1.87 12.83
CA GLN A 46 -12.61 -0.47 12.92
C GLN A 46 -12.55 0.08 14.35
N THR A 47 -13.03 -0.71 15.31
CA THR A 47 -13.07 -0.30 16.72
C THR A 47 -11.69 -0.35 17.37
N ARG A 48 -10.89 -1.39 17.05
CA ARG A 48 -9.59 -1.63 17.70
C ARG A 48 -8.47 -0.76 17.13
N TYR A 49 -8.52 -0.46 15.84
CA TYR A 49 -7.49 0.29 15.11
C TYR A 49 -8.11 1.40 14.26
N PRO A 50 -8.80 2.38 14.90
CA PRO A 50 -9.47 3.45 14.16
C PRO A 50 -8.45 4.27 13.37
N ARG A 51 -8.70 4.45 12.06
CA ARG A 51 -7.89 5.25 11.13
C ARG A 51 -6.42 4.81 11.03
N HIS A 52 -6.11 3.55 11.30
CA HIS A 52 -4.75 3.03 11.09
C HIS A 52 -4.34 3.11 9.61
N TYR A 53 -5.28 2.84 8.72
CA TYR A 53 -5.24 3.17 7.31
C TYR A 53 -6.22 4.32 7.06
N TRP A 54 -5.79 5.41 6.43
CA TRP A 54 -6.69 6.52 6.10
C TRP A 54 -7.52 6.23 4.86
N SER A 55 -6.95 5.44 3.96
CA SER A 55 -7.57 5.06 2.70
C SER A 55 -8.59 3.94 2.80
N PHE A 56 -8.51 3.15 3.88
CA PHE A 56 -9.43 2.08 4.22
C PHE A 56 -10.11 2.42 5.54
N ASP A 57 -11.43 2.31 5.60
CA ASP A 57 -12.15 2.43 6.87
C ASP A 57 -11.95 1.18 7.76
N PHE A 58 -10.91 0.37 7.58
CA PHE A 58 -10.63 -0.85 8.36
C PHE A 58 -9.14 -1.19 8.27
N ASP A 59 -8.68 -2.11 9.12
CA ASP A 59 -7.27 -2.54 9.15
C ASP A 59 -7.08 -3.89 8.43
N PRO A 60 -6.42 -3.91 7.25
CA PRO A 60 -6.12 -5.15 6.52
C PRO A 60 -5.07 -6.03 7.21
N GLU A 61 -4.14 -5.46 7.99
CA GLU A 61 -3.12 -6.24 8.70
C GLU A 61 -3.76 -7.04 9.84
N TYR A 62 -4.71 -6.45 10.56
CA TYR A 62 -5.52 -7.17 11.55
C TYR A 62 -6.21 -8.40 10.92
N LEU A 63 -6.88 -8.21 9.77
CA LEU A 63 -7.59 -9.29 9.08
C LEU A 63 -6.66 -10.37 8.52
N TRP A 64 -5.37 -10.10 8.38
CA TRP A 64 -4.39 -11.06 7.92
C TRP A 64 -3.69 -11.79 9.07
N PHE A 65 -3.14 -11.04 10.01
CA PHE A 65 -2.16 -11.54 10.97
C PHE A 65 -2.75 -11.83 12.35
N ASP A 66 -3.91 -11.27 12.70
CA ASP A 66 -4.49 -11.53 14.01
C ASP A 66 -4.88 -13.03 14.12
N PRO A 67 -4.54 -13.72 15.23
CA PRO A 67 -4.86 -15.12 15.42
C PRO A 67 -6.37 -15.44 15.37
N SER A 68 -7.21 -14.44 15.64
CA SER A 68 -8.67 -14.51 15.57
C SER A 68 -9.25 -14.02 14.24
N SER A 69 -8.40 -13.63 13.28
CA SER A 69 -8.80 -13.05 11.99
C SER A 69 -9.58 -14.01 11.07
N ILE A 70 -10.28 -13.42 10.11
CA ILE A 70 -11.01 -14.16 9.07
C ILE A 70 -10.10 -15.05 8.23
N VAL A 71 -8.85 -14.66 7.99
CA VAL A 71 -7.88 -15.47 7.22
C VAL A 71 -7.54 -16.76 7.98
N VAL A 72 -7.33 -16.68 9.29
CA VAL A 72 -7.05 -17.87 10.12
C VAL A 72 -8.29 -18.75 10.23
N GLN A 73 -9.48 -18.17 10.39
CA GLN A 73 -10.75 -18.92 10.41
C GLN A 73 -10.97 -19.68 9.09
N LEU A 74 -10.88 -18.99 7.95
CA LEU A 74 -11.03 -19.62 6.63
C LEU A 74 -9.97 -20.68 6.39
N ARG A 75 -8.71 -20.46 6.80
CA ARG A 75 -7.67 -21.48 6.69
C ARG A 75 -8.02 -22.76 7.45
N ARG A 76 -8.65 -22.65 8.62
CA ARG A 76 -9.12 -23.82 9.39
C ARG A 76 -10.31 -24.49 8.70
N GLU A 77 -11.29 -23.73 8.22
CA GLU A 77 -12.48 -24.26 7.53
C GLU A 77 -12.14 -24.99 6.23
N PHE A 78 -11.14 -24.50 5.48
CA PHE A 78 -10.62 -25.19 4.29
C PHE A 78 -9.62 -26.32 4.62
N GLY A 79 -9.50 -26.73 5.89
CA GLY A 79 -8.63 -27.85 6.30
C GLY A 79 -7.15 -27.59 6.03
N SER A 80 -6.70 -26.33 6.07
CA SER A 80 -5.35 -25.90 5.66
C SER A 80 -4.99 -26.19 4.20
N ASN A 81 -5.97 -26.54 3.35
CA ASN A 81 -5.76 -26.67 1.92
C ASN A 81 -5.61 -25.28 1.29
N VAL A 82 -4.35 -24.89 1.05
CA VAL A 82 -4.01 -23.57 0.52
C VAL A 82 -4.57 -23.36 -0.89
N SER A 83 -4.63 -24.42 -1.71
CA SER A 83 -5.08 -24.32 -3.10
C SER A 83 -6.56 -23.94 -3.21
N THR A 84 -7.43 -24.59 -2.44
CA THR A 84 -8.87 -24.33 -2.43
C THR A 84 -9.18 -22.98 -1.78
N LEU A 85 -8.44 -22.62 -0.73
CA LEU A 85 -8.53 -21.28 -0.12
C LEU A 85 -8.14 -20.18 -1.11
N CYS A 86 -7.05 -20.35 -1.86
CA CYS A 86 -6.65 -19.42 -2.91
C CYS A 86 -7.68 -19.33 -4.04
N ALA A 87 -8.31 -20.45 -4.41
CA ALA A 87 -9.39 -20.46 -5.38
C ALA A 87 -10.60 -19.66 -4.90
N PHE A 88 -10.97 -19.77 -3.62
CA PHE A 88 -12.02 -18.96 -2.99
C PHE A 88 -11.68 -17.46 -3.02
N TYR A 89 -10.48 -17.09 -2.59
CA TYR A 89 -10.04 -15.69 -2.63
C TYR A 89 -10.02 -15.11 -4.04
N ARG A 90 -9.51 -15.86 -5.02
CA ARG A 90 -9.46 -15.43 -6.42
C ARG A 90 -10.85 -15.32 -7.02
N TYR A 91 -11.74 -16.26 -6.70
CA TYR A 91 -13.13 -16.25 -7.15
C TYR A 91 -13.83 -14.96 -6.72
N TYR A 92 -13.81 -14.64 -5.42
CA TYR A 92 -14.49 -13.45 -4.92
C TYR A 92 -13.83 -12.15 -5.36
N TYR A 93 -12.51 -12.11 -5.42
CA TYR A 93 -11.79 -10.96 -5.98
C TYR A 93 -12.27 -10.66 -7.41
N TRP A 94 -12.26 -11.65 -8.30
CA TRP A 94 -12.65 -11.44 -9.69
C TRP A 94 -14.15 -11.15 -9.83
N ARG A 95 -14.99 -11.84 -9.04
CA ARG A 95 -16.43 -11.60 -9.03
C ARG A 95 -16.77 -10.18 -8.62
N THR A 96 -16.10 -9.62 -7.61
CA THR A 96 -16.23 -8.23 -7.21
C THR A 96 -15.84 -7.29 -8.35
N TRP A 97 -14.74 -7.53 -9.05
CA TRP A 97 -14.35 -6.71 -10.21
C TRP A 97 -15.38 -6.77 -11.35
N GLN A 98 -15.98 -7.93 -11.60
CA GLN A 98 -16.99 -8.11 -12.65
C GLN A 98 -18.34 -7.48 -12.30
N ARG A 99 -18.78 -7.60 -11.04
CA ARG A 99 -20.12 -7.20 -10.59
C ARG A 99 -20.17 -5.80 -10.00
N ARG A 100 -19.04 -5.32 -9.46
CA ARG A 100 -18.89 -4.00 -8.83
C ARG A 100 -17.64 -3.27 -9.34
N PRO A 101 -17.53 -3.01 -10.66
CA PRO A 101 -16.37 -2.35 -11.24
C PRO A 101 -16.23 -0.90 -10.74
N LEU A 102 -17.33 -0.16 -10.58
CA LEU A 102 -17.27 1.24 -10.14
C LEU A 102 -16.69 1.39 -8.71
N PRO A 103 -17.19 0.66 -7.68
CA PRO A 103 -16.57 0.69 -6.36
C PRO A 103 -15.11 0.22 -6.33
N ALA A 104 -14.76 -0.79 -7.14
CA ALA A 104 -13.39 -1.27 -7.24
C ALA A 104 -12.46 -0.19 -7.83
N LEU A 105 -12.90 0.50 -8.89
CA LEU A 105 -12.18 1.62 -9.48
C LEU A 105 -12.09 2.81 -8.53
N GLU A 106 -13.16 3.12 -7.77
CA GLU A 106 -13.15 4.17 -6.76
C GLU A 106 -12.10 3.90 -5.68
N LYS A 107 -12.02 2.66 -5.19
CA LYS A 107 -10.97 2.24 -4.24
C LYS A 107 -9.57 2.47 -4.82
N VAL A 108 -9.33 2.06 -6.07
CA VAL A 108 -8.03 2.27 -6.74
C VAL A 108 -7.74 3.76 -6.92
N ALA A 109 -8.72 4.56 -7.34
CA ALA A 109 -8.57 6.00 -7.49
C ALA A 109 -8.26 6.70 -6.16
N ARG A 110 -8.91 6.28 -5.07
CA ARG A 110 -8.63 6.76 -3.71
C ARG A 110 -7.20 6.43 -3.30
N GLN A 111 -6.73 5.21 -3.56
CA GLN A 111 -5.33 4.84 -3.31
C GLN A 111 -4.36 5.71 -4.12
N LEU A 112 -4.59 5.85 -5.42
CA LEU A 112 -3.75 6.70 -6.28
C LEU A 112 -3.78 8.16 -5.81
N SER A 113 -4.90 8.65 -5.29
CA SER A 113 -5.00 10.02 -4.79
C SER A 113 -4.02 10.27 -3.65
N ILE A 114 -3.77 9.31 -2.75
CA ILE A 114 -2.75 9.43 -1.68
C ILE A 114 -1.38 9.79 -2.23
N TYR A 115 -1.06 9.27 -3.42
CA TYR A 115 0.24 9.47 -4.05
C TYR A 115 0.33 10.76 -4.87
N TYR A 116 -0.75 11.15 -5.54
CA TYR A 116 -0.75 12.27 -6.49
C TYR A 116 -1.36 13.56 -5.92
N PHE A 117 -2.12 13.51 -4.82
CA PHE A 117 -2.84 14.65 -4.24
C PHE A 117 -2.99 14.56 -2.70
N PRO A 118 -2.89 15.67 -1.95
CA PRO A 118 -2.51 17.02 -2.39
C PRO A 118 -0.99 17.20 -2.57
N GLY A 119 -0.17 16.30 -2.04
CA GLY A 119 1.28 16.33 -2.21
C GLY A 119 1.87 14.92 -2.20
N CYS A 120 2.86 14.68 -3.05
CA CYS A 120 3.42 13.35 -3.21
C CYS A 120 4.17 12.88 -1.96
N PRO A 121 3.82 11.70 -1.40
CA PRO A 121 4.42 11.19 -0.16
C PRO A 121 5.87 10.73 -0.37
N ALA A 122 6.39 10.68 -1.59
CA ALA A 122 7.81 10.49 -1.84
C ALA A 122 8.68 11.62 -1.25
N TYR A 123 8.10 12.80 -1.04
CA TYR A 123 8.80 14.00 -0.59
C TYR A 123 8.37 14.47 0.80
N VAL A 124 8.20 13.55 1.77
CA VAL A 124 7.74 13.91 3.12
C VAL A 124 8.69 14.93 3.77
N PRO A 125 8.25 16.18 4.04
CA PRO A 125 9.03 17.12 4.81
C PRO A 125 8.84 16.82 6.30
N MET A 126 9.89 16.49 7.03
CA MET A 126 9.83 16.29 8.48
C MET A 126 10.64 17.36 9.18
N LYS A 127 10.03 18.11 10.10
CA LYS A 127 10.77 19.09 10.91
C LYS A 127 11.82 18.40 11.79
N ILE A 128 11.39 17.34 12.46
CA ILE A 128 12.18 16.49 13.34
C ILE A 128 11.88 15.04 12.95
N TRP A 129 12.91 14.24 12.78
CA TRP A 129 12.75 12.80 12.61
C TRP A 129 12.57 12.13 13.98
N PRO A 130 11.46 11.42 14.22
CA PRO A 130 11.21 10.72 15.47
C PRO A 130 12.00 9.40 15.50
N LEU A 131 13.34 9.50 15.46
CA LEU A 131 14.23 8.34 15.42
C LEU A 131 14.05 7.45 16.65
N MET A 132 13.81 8.06 17.82
CA MET A 132 13.55 7.36 19.07
C MET A 132 12.34 6.42 18.94
N ASP A 133 11.19 6.92 18.50
CA ASP A 133 9.96 6.13 18.28
C ASP A 133 10.15 5.02 17.23
N VAL A 134 11.03 5.24 16.25
CA VAL A 134 11.37 4.22 15.24
C VAL A 134 12.19 3.10 15.89
N TYR A 135 13.22 3.44 16.68
CA TYR A 135 14.02 2.46 17.39
C TYR A 135 13.22 1.73 18.46
N GLU A 136 12.37 2.43 19.22
CA GLU A 136 11.49 1.86 20.23
C GLU A 136 10.56 0.79 19.63
N ARG A 137 9.93 1.10 18.48
CA ARG A 137 9.11 0.12 17.75
C ARG A 137 9.90 -1.07 17.20
N ALA A 138 11.20 -0.91 16.96
CA ALA A 138 12.06 -1.97 16.48
C ALA A 138 12.60 -2.88 17.59
N VAL A 139 12.65 -2.44 18.86
CA VAL A 139 13.19 -3.27 19.96
C VAL A 139 12.41 -4.60 20.12
N PRO A 140 11.07 -4.63 20.16
CA PRO A 140 10.33 -5.88 20.35
C PRO A 140 10.58 -6.91 19.24
N SER A 141 10.79 -6.47 18.01
CA SER A 141 11.05 -7.39 16.88
C SER A 141 12.44 -8.04 16.96
N LEU A 142 13.37 -7.42 17.68
CA LEU A 142 14.72 -7.96 17.92
C LEU A 142 14.79 -8.88 19.15
N GLU A 143 13.76 -8.89 19.99
CA GLU A 143 13.70 -9.71 21.23
C GLU A 143 12.97 -11.04 21.06
N VAL A 144 12.51 -11.34 19.84
CA VAL A 144 11.90 -12.63 19.49
C VAL A 144 12.89 -13.78 19.75
N GLY A 145 12.39 -14.90 20.27
CA GLY A 145 13.21 -16.02 20.78
C GLY A 145 14.29 -16.50 19.80
N GLU A 146 13.97 -16.61 18.51
CA GLU A 146 14.90 -17.02 17.45
C GLU A 146 16.10 -16.07 17.32
N TYR A 147 15.89 -14.76 17.44
CA TYR A 147 16.98 -13.78 17.40
C TYR A 147 17.85 -13.81 18.66
N ARG A 148 17.31 -14.28 19.79
CA ARG A 148 18.10 -14.41 21.03
C ARG A 148 19.21 -15.45 20.90
N GLU A 149 18.95 -16.56 20.22
CA GLU A 149 19.94 -17.60 19.95
C GLU A 149 21.03 -17.11 18.96
N ILE A 150 20.61 -16.38 17.93
CA ILE A 150 21.54 -15.73 16.98
C ILE A 150 22.39 -14.67 17.69
N ALA A 151 21.82 -13.89 18.60
CA ALA A 151 22.55 -12.89 19.37
C ALA A 151 23.62 -13.51 20.28
N GLN A 152 23.39 -14.71 20.80
CA GLN A 152 24.37 -15.44 21.62
C GLN A 152 25.54 -15.97 20.79
N SER A 153 25.28 -16.40 19.55
CA SER A 153 26.28 -16.99 18.66
C SER A 153 27.01 -15.96 17.78
N PHE A 154 26.45 -14.77 17.59
CA PHE A 154 26.98 -13.74 16.69
C PHE A 154 27.16 -12.38 17.39
N PRO A 155 28.37 -12.08 17.90
CA PRO A 155 28.67 -10.86 18.65
C PRO A 155 28.29 -9.55 17.94
N PRO A 156 28.48 -9.37 16.61
CA PRO A 156 28.06 -8.16 15.92
C PRO A 156 26.55 -7.90 16.01
N PHE A 157 25.73 -8.95 16.02
CA PHE A 157 24.28 -8.81 16.18
C PHE A 157 23.88 -8.49 17.61
N SER A 158 24.58 -9.04 18.60
CA SER A 158 24.40 -8.62 20.00
C SER A 158 24.73 -7.13 20.21
N ASP A 159 25.79 -6.63 19.55
CA ASP A 159 26.17 -5.21 19.59
C ASP A 159 25.13 -4.35 18.89
N PHE A 160 24.62 -4.79 17.74
CA PHE A 160 23.52 -4.14 17.03
C PHE A 160 22.28 -3.99 17.92
N ILE A 161 21.83 -5.08 18.56
CA ILE A 161 20.67 -5.05 19.48
C ILE A 161 20.90 -4.07 20.62
N ARG A 162 22.08 -4.11 21.25
CA ARG A 162 22.45 -3.19 22.33
C ARG A 162 22.41 -1.73 21.88
N ARG A 163 22.97 -1.41 20.72
CA ARG A 163 22.96 -0.05 20.15
C ARG A 163 21.54 0.40 19.83
N THR A 164 20.72 -0.46 19.22
CA THR A 164 19.31 -0.16 18.93
C THR A 164 18.54 0.14 20.22
N LYS A 165 18.75 -0.61 21.30
CA LYS A 165 18.15 -0.33 22.62
C LYS A 165 18.61 1.01 23.19
N SER A 166 19.91 1.30 23.09
CA SER A 166 20.44 2.60 23.52
C SER A 166 19.83 3.76 22.74
N LEU A 167 19.66 3.59 21.42
CA LEU A 167 19.06 4.60 20.56
C LEU A 167 17.55 4.73 20.75
N ALA A 168 16.86 3.67 21.16
CA ALA A 168 15.44 3.74 21.55
C ALA A 168 15.20 4.65 22.78
N GLN A 169 16.24 4.89 23.60
CA GLN A 169 16.15 5.74 24.79
C GLN A 169 16.80 7.11 24.59
N ASN A 170 17.85 7.18 23.77
CA ASN A 170 18.72 8.35 23.65
C ASN A 170 18.99 8.74 22.19
N ALA A 171 18.02 8.55 21.28
CA ALA A 171 18.21 8.93 19.88
C ALA A 171 18.46 10.45 19.77
N PRO A 172 19.48 10.89 19.03
CA PRO A 172 19.66 12.31 18.76
C PRO A 172 18.47 12.84 17.94
N VAL A 173 18.04 14.06 18.26
CA VAL A 173 17.03 14.77 17.48
C VAL A 173 17.65 15.14 16.13
N SER A 174 17.23 14.45 15.08
CA SER A 174 17.66 14.76 13.71
C SER A 174 16.70 15.77 13.10
N GLU A 175 17.11 17.03 13.06
CA GLU A 175 16.34 18.10 12.42
C GLU A 175 16.63 18.17 10.92
N GLN A 176 15.57 18.35 10.13
CA GLN A 176 15.73 18.62 8.71
C GLN A 176 15.89 20.14 8.48
N PRO A 177 16.96 20.59 7.78
CA PRO A 177 17.16 22.00 7.46
C PRO A 177 15.95 22.62 6.77
N ARG A 178 15.64 23.88 7.11
CA ARG A 178 14.48 24.60 6.57
C ARG A 178 14.48 24.66 5.03
N LEU A 179 15.64 24.86 4.41
CA LEU A 179 15.77 24.90 2.95
C LEU A 179 15.37 23.57 2.30
N ILE A 180 15.80 22.45 2.88
CA ILE A 180 15.43 21.11 2.39
C ILE A 180 13.92 20.90 2.52
N ARG A 181 13.31 21.29 3.64
CA ARG A 181 11.86 21.18 3.83
C ARG A 181 11.09 21.97 2.77
N VAL A 182 11.49 23.21 2.50
CA VAL A 182 10.85 24.05 1.47
C VAL A 182 10.97 23.40 0.09
N ALA A 183 12.16 22.89 -0.27
CA ALA A 183 12.37 22.21 -1.53
C ALA A 183 11.52 20.94 -1.66
N LEU A 184 11.48 20.09 -0.62
CA LEU A 184 10.66 18.87 -0.60
C LEU A 184 9.17 19.20 -0.70
N THR A 185 8.68 20.19 0.03
CA THR A 185 7.30 20.65 -0.09
C THR A 185 6.98 21.12 -1.52
N ALA A 186 7.86 21.92 -2.12
CA ALA A 186 7.67 22.38 -3.50
C ALA A 186 7.66 21.21 -4.50
N LEU A 187 8.56 20.23 -4.34
CA LEU A 187 8.59 19.02 -5.16
C LEU A 187 7.32 18.17 -4.98
N ALA A 188 6.84 18.00 -3.75
CA ALA A 188 5.65 17.24 -3.41
C ALA A 188 4.40 17.79 -4.12
N PHE A 189 4.20 19.11 -4.08
CA PHE A 189 3.05 19.77 -4.70
C PHE A 189 3.19 19.92 -6.22
N SER A 190 4.41 20.14 -6.72
CA SER A 190 4.64 20.27 -8.16
C SER A 190 4.57 18.93 -8.90
N TYR A 191 4.77 17.79 -8.22
CA TYR A 191 4.86 16.48 -8.87
C TYR A 191 3.70 16.17 -9.83
N SER A 192 2.46 16.30 -9.36
CA SER A 192 1.27 16.02 -10.18
C SER A 192 1.15 16.99 -11.37
N SER A 193 1.48 18.26 -11.15
CA SER A 193 1.48 19.29 -12.19
C SER A 193 2.60 19.07 -13.22
N SER A 194 3.79 18.64 -12.79
CA SER A 194 4.92 18.27 -13.66
C SER A 194 4.56 17.08 -14.54
N VAL A 195 3.94 16.04 -13.98
CA VAL A 195 3.47 14.88 -14.75
C VAL A 195 2.42 15.30 -15.78
N LEU A 196 1.44 16.12 -15.39
CA LEU A 196 0.41 16.61 -16.29
C LEU A 196 1.01 17.46 -17.44
N LEU A 197 1.91 18.37 -17.11
CA LEU A 197 2.62 19.21 -18.10
C LEU A 197 3.42 18.33 -19.07
N ALA A 198 4.16 17.34 -18.55
CA ALA A 198 4.93 16.41 -19.36
C ALA A 198 4.05 15.61 -20.33
N LEU A 199 2.86 15.18 -19.89
CA LEU A 199 1.89 14.50 -20.76
C LEU A 199 1.38 15.43 -21.88
N ILE A 200 1.02 16.66 -21.57
CA ILE A 200 0.54 17.66 -22.54
C ILE A 200 1.63 17.98 -23.57
N LEU A 201 2.84 18.29 -23.10
CA LEU A 201 3.98 18.61 -23.98
C LEU A 201 4.35 17.42 -24.87
N SER A 202 4.35 16.21 -24.32
CA SER A 202 4.61 15.00 -25.10
C SER A 202 3.55 14.81 -26.18
N ALA A 203 2.26 14.97 -25.87
CA ALA A 203 1.19 14.90 -26.86
C ALA A 203 1.40 15.91 -28.01
N VAL A 204 1.78 17.15 -27.70
CA VAL A 204 2.09 18.19 -28.69
C VAL A 204 3.30 17.80 -29.57
N ILE A 205 4.37 17.28 -28.97
CA ILE A 205 5.60 16.85 -29.66
C ILE A 205 5.31 15.70 -30.63
N PHE A 206 4.49 14.72 -30.23
CA PHE A 206 4.12 13.61 -31.10
C PHE A 206 3.18 14.06 -32.23
N TRP A 207 2.25 14.96 -31.95
CA TRP A 207 1.29 15.51 -32.92
C TRP A 207 1.97 16.33 -34.04
N ARG A 208 2.91 17.22 -33.69
CA ARG A 208 3.55 18.13 -34.66
C ARG A 208 4.77 17.49 -35.32
N ARG A 209 4.51 16.71 -36.38
CA ARG A 209 5.46 15.79 -37.06
C ARG A 209 6.79 16.39 -37.53
N THR A 210 6.86 17.66 -37.91
CA THR A 210 8.04 18.21 -38.60
C THR A 210 8.94 19.05 -37.69
N ARG A 211 8.36 19.78 -36.72
CA ARG A 211 9.09 20.77 -35.91
C ARG A 211 9.85 20.17 -34.72
N TRP A 212 9.39 19.04 -34.20
CA TRP A 212 9.86 18.50 -32.92
C TRP A 212 10.44 17.08 -33.01
N GLN A 213 10.82 16.62 -34.21
CA GLN A 213 11.31 15.25 -34.41
C GLN A 213 12.49 14.90 -33.48
N ARG A 214 13.41 15.85 -33.29
CA ARG A 214 14.58 15.67 -32.42
C ARG A 214 14.24 15.54 -30.93
N LEU A 215 13.07 16.00 -30.49
CA LEU A 215 12.63 15.92 -29.09
C LEU A 215 11.76 14.69 -28.80
N ARG A 216 11.41 13.90 -29.82
CA ARG A 216 10.52 12.73 -29.64
C ARG A 216 11.12 11.65 -28.77
N TRP A 217 12.44 11.43 -28.86
CA TRP A 217 13.11 10.46 -28.01
C TRP A 217 13.12 10.91 -26.54
N LEU A 218 13.33 12.21 -26.28
CA LEU A 218 13.21 12.80 -24.94
C LEU A 218 11.79 12.68 -24.39
N ALA A 219 10.79 13.05 -25.19
CA ALA A 219 9.38 12.87 -24.82
C ALA A 219 9.05 11.39 -24.55
N GLY A 220 9.59 10.47 -25.36
CA GLY A 220 9.46 9.04 -25.13
C GLY A 220 10.08 8.58 -23.81
N LEU A 221 11.27 9.08 -23.46
CA LEU A 221 11.94 8.78 -22.20
C LEU A 221 11.14 9.28 -20.99
N VAL A 222 10.63 10.52 -21.06
CA VAL A 222 9.79 11.10 -20.00
C VAL A 222 8.49 10.31 -19.84
N LEU A 223 7.80 10.01 -20.95
CA LEU A 223 6.59 9.19 -20.92
C LEU A 223 6.85 7.79 -20.36
N PHE A 224 7.99 7.18 -20.69
CA PHE A 224 8.38 5.88 -20.13
C PHE A 224 8.56 5.96 -18.61
N GLY A 225 9.27 6.97 -18.10
CA GLY A 225 9.43 7.19 -16.66
C GLY A 225 8.08 7.40 -15.96
N CYS A 226 7.23 8.28 -16.50
CA CYS A 226 5.88 8.52 -16.00
C CYS A 226 5.04 7.25 -15.98
N ALA A 227 5.05 6.47 -17.07
CA ALA A 227 4.30 5.23 -17.18
C ALA A 227 4.81 4.16 -16.21
N TYR A 228 6.13 4.03 -16.06
CA TYR A 228 6.74 3.10 -15.11
C TYR A 228 6.35 3.43 -13.67
N ASN A 229 6.45 4.70 -13.27
CA ASN A 229 6.07 5.12 -11.93
C ASN A 229 4.56 4.96 -11.69
N ALA A 230 3.73 5.30 -12.67
CA ALA A 230 2.29 5.13 -12.60
C ALA A 230 1.89 3.65 -12.50
N ALA A 231 2.55 2.76 -13.25
CA ALA A 231 2.33 1.32 -13.19
C ALA A 231 2.68 0.76 -11.79
N GLY A 232 3.81 1.17 -11.21
CA GLY A 232 4.18 0.78 -9.85
C GLY A 232 3.19 1.29 -8.79
N CYS A 233 2.68 2.52 -8.95
CA CYS A 233 1.63 3.05 -8.07
C CYS A 233 0.32 2.28 -8.23
N LEU A 234 -0.06 1.95 -9.47
CA LEU A 234 -1.27 1.19 -9.77
C LEU A 234 -1.20 -0.24 -9.23
N GLU A 235 -0.06 -0.90 -9.38
CA GLU A 235 0.16 -2.24 -8.82
C GLU A 235 -0.04 -2.23 -7.31
N VAL A 236 0.56 -1.28 -6.60
CA VAL A 236 0.39 -1.15 -5.15
C VAL A 236 -1.05 -0.77 -4.79
N ALA A 237 -1.70 0.12 -5.53
CA ALA A 237 -3.10 0.50 -5.30
C ALA A 237 -4.08 -0.69 -5.48
N ILE A 238 -3.76 -1.62 -6.38
CA ILE A 238 -4.52 -2.86 -6.57
C ILE A 238 -4.14 -3.87 -5.49
N ALA A 239 -2.87 -4.26 -5.40
CA ALA A 239 -2.41 -5.37 -4.58
C ALA A 239 -2.36 -5.06 -3.08
N ASN A 240 -2.16 -3.80 -2.70
CA ASN A 240 -1.97 -3.35 -1.33
C ASN A 240 -2.58 -1.94 -1.10
N SER A 241 -2.01 -1.20 -0.14
CA SER A 241 -2.29 0.20 0.17
C SER A 241 -1.07 1.07 -0.06
N LEU A 242 -1.30 2.26 -0.61
CA LEU A 242 -0.29 3.31 -0.71
C LEU A 242 -0.10 4.05 0.63
N ASP A 243 -0.90 3.77 1.67
CA ASP A 243 -0.65 4.28 3.03
C ASP A 243 0.57 3.61 3.69
N VAL A 244 0.97 2.42 3.24
CA VAL A 244 2.09 1.70 3.84
C VAL A 244 3.41 2.34 3.38
N HIS A 245 4.14 2.90 4.36
CA HIS A 245 5.37 3.65 4.13
C HIS A 245 6.42 2.90 3.29
N ARG A 246 6.51 1.57 3.44
CA ARG A 246 7.45 0.74 2.69
C ARG A 246 7.30 0.87 1.16
N TYR A 247 6.08 0.93 0.65
CA TYR A 247 5.87 1.05 -0.81
C TYR A 247 6.18 2.45 -1.30
N ILE A 248 5.88 3.48 -0.49
CA ILE A 248 6.27 4.85 -0.77
C ILE A 248 7.79 4.97 -0.90
N THR A 249 8.56 4.34 -0.01
CA THR A 249 10.04 4.36 -0.08
C THR A 249 10.57 3.76 -1.38
N VAL A 250 9.98 2.67 -1.87
CA VAL A 250 10.38 2.05 -3.14
C VAL A 250 10.02 2.95 -4.32
N GLN A 251 8.83 3.55 -4.30
CA GLN A 251 8.33 4.45 -5.36
C GLN A 251 9.06 5.81 -5.38
N MET A 252 9.65 6.22 -4.25
CA MET A 252 10.40 7.47 -4.13
C MET A 252 11.51 7.58 -5.19
N TYR A 253 12.29 6.52 -5.41
CA TYR A 253 13.39 6.55 -6.38
C TYR A 253 12.90 6.73 -7.82
N ALA A 254 11.85 6.01 -8.19
CA ALA A 254 11.22 6.14 -9.51
C ALA A 254 10.59 7.53 -9.69
N THR A 255 10.02 8.09 -8.62
CA THR A 255 9.40 9.42 -8.62
C THR A 255 10.42 10.53 -8.76
N LEU A 256 11.53 10.45 -8.02
CA LEU A 256 12.67 11.36 -8.15
C LEU A 256 13.18 11.39 -9.59
N LEU A 257 13.50 10.21 -10.14
CA LEU A 257 13.98 10.08 -11.51
C LEU A 257 12.96 10.66 -12.51
N THR A 258 11.69 10.32 -12.37
CA THR A 258 10.63 10.78 -13.28
C THR A 258 10.44 12.29 -13.21
N GLN A 259 10.44 12.87 -12.01
CA GLN A 259 10.27 14.31 -11.86
C GLN A 259 11.51 15.07 -12.34
N SER A 260 12.72 14.53 -12.14
CA SER A 260 13.94 15.11 -12.72
C SER A 260 13.97 15.06 -14.25
N LEU A 261 13.37 14.03 -14.86
CA LEU A 261 13.23 13.98 -16.33
C LEU A 261 12.14 14.92 -16.86
N ALA A 262 11.13 15.23 -16.04
CA ALA A 262 10.00 16.07 -16.41
C ALA A 262 10.24 17.58 -16.21
N LEU A 263 11.18 17.96 -15.35
CA LEU A 263 11.64 19.33 -15.12
C LEU A 263 12.70 19.74 -16.14
#